data_AF-A0A1I6IDT0-F1
#
_entry.id   AF-A0A1I6IDT0-F1
#
_cell.length_a   1.000
_cell.length_b   1.000
_cell.length_c   1.000
_cell.angle_alpha   90.00
_cell.angle_beta   90.00
_cell.angle_gamma   90.00
#
_symmetry.space_group_name_H-M   'P 1'
#
loop_
_entity.id
_entity.type
_entity.pdbx_description
1 polymer ?
#
loop_
_entity_poly.entity_id
_entity_poly.type
_entity_poly.pdbx_seq_one_letter_code
_entity_poly.pdbx_strand_id
1 'polypeptide(L)'
;MKKIVRRINIITCLLGLVAAIGCFDQITMLPSVFHSNTVYAATTLTSDDGLWTFTADGKIQNYLGTDTQVTIPAQLTSNSVTYDITEIPWTALSWNTSITQVNIGSNISKIDNSCFIKMTSLVSIEVSDDNPNYCDIDGILYNKAQTKLLRLPQMNTCNTLNLPDGFTESSINGIETCPNIHIIKIPASYTGKSSYTGDPLEKISFPNLEAVEVLPGNTFFSSENGVLYNLDKTVLLWYPQKKAATDFTIPNSVTTIGTYSFTNVSLLQNLNLTANIETIDASAFRGCQITSINNITTRADYVNWTPAIKSVFQDNIYAFEDVPVAISLVEQEVQYAVDTYIEDGMNDYQKIKALYTYVVNKVAYTSGETSDMKNHCISSIFLGDTTVCEGYALGMSLLLDKVGITNCPVSGSNHAWVVVQLNGIWLEIDPTWDDCGSYAGTTYFLKTAQEYSSIHPAYVDLCNNSFTKYSFGVNKSMYAVNLPICDTIIGDLNHDGELTQYDLNCMADEVRGYAMYSIEGYYNVLADMNRDGAINTDDYNLLYDLVY
;
A
#
# COMPACT_ATOMS: atom_id res chain seq x y z
N MET A 1 7.15 -34.21 8.57
CA MET A 1 7.67 -33.46 7.40
C MET A 1 6.45 -33.01 6.60
N LYS A 2 6.18 -31.76 6.22
CA LYS A 2 6.78 -30.42 6.40
C LYS A 2 5.66 -29.41 6.01
N LYS A 3 5.54 -28.31 6.78
CA LYS A 3 5.06 -26.93 6.44
C LYS A 3 3.56 -26.71 6.08
N ILE A 4 2.78 -25.86 6.78
CA ILE A 4 2.75 -24.35 6.85
C ILE A 4 2.22 -23.77 5.50
N VAL A 5 1.25 -22.85 5.34
CA VAL A 5 0.44 -21.92 6.17
C VAL A 5 -0.66 -21.25 5.30
N ARG A 6 -1.73 -20.74 5.94
CA ARG A 6 -2.70 -19.65 5.61
C ARG A 6 -3.01 -19.23 4.15
N ARG A 7 -4.32 -19.10 3.86
CA ARG A 7 -4.91 -17.88 3.28
C ARG A 7 -6.29 -17.57 3.92
N ILE A 8 -6.49 -16.29 4.19
CA ILE A 8 -7.72 -15.61 4.63
C ILE A 8 -8.58 -15.35 3.39
N ASN A 9 -9.92 -15.43 3.48
CA ASN A 9 -10.77 -14.41 2.87
C ASN A 9 -12.20 -14.36 3.43
N ILE A 10 -12.62 -13.10 3.54
CA ILE A 10 -13.83 -12.51 4.10
C ILE A 10 -14.97 -12.58 3.08
N ILE A 11 -16.17 -13.00 3.49
CA ILE A 11 -17.43 -12.69 2.78
C ILE A 11 -18.53 -12.36 3.80
N THR A 12 -18.80 -11.05 3.91
CA THR A 12 -20.07 -10.34 4.17
C THR A 12 -21.28 -11.13 4.70
N CYS A 13 -21.75 -10.76 5.92
CA CYS A 13 -23.12 -10.98 6.37
C CYS A 13 -23.96 -9.71 6.17
N LEU A 14 -24.83 -9.72 5.15
CA LEU A 14 -26.03 -8.89 5.12
C LEU A 14 -27.09 -9.55 6.01
N LEU A 15 -27.53 -8.87 7.08
CA LEU A 15 -28.75 -9.22 7.81
C LEU A 15 -29.94 -8.61 7.05
N GLY A 16 -30.65 -9.47 6.31
CA GLY A 16 -31.94 -9.15 5.70
C GLY A 16 -33.07 -9.28 6.72
N LEU A 17 -33.98 -8.30 6.69
CA LEU A 17 -35.30 -8.34 7.31
C LEU A 17 -36.01 -9.67 7.02
N VAL A 18 -36.61 -10.28 8.04
CA VAL A 18 -37.66 -11.30 7.88
C VAL A 18 -38.98 -10.71 8.33
N ALA A 19 -39.88 -10.48 7.37
CA ALA A 19 -41.30 -10.31 7.63
C ALA A 19 -42.04 -11.58 7.17
N ALA A 20 -42.47 -12.33 8.18
CA ALA A 20 -43.51 -13.34 8.27
C ALA A 20 -44.27 -13.81 7.00
N ILE A 21 -44.22 -15.12 6.73
CA ILE A 21 -45.35 -15.90 6.20
C ILE A 21 -45.34 -17.31 6.87
N GLY A 22 -46.47 -17.69 7.50
CA GLY A 22 -47.04 -19.04 7.36
C GLY A 22 -46.62 -20.17 8.32
N CYS A 23 -47.41 -20.33 9.40
CA CYS A 23 -48.02 -21.57 9.94
C CYS A 23 -47.44 -23.00 9.70
N PHE A 24 -47.34 -23.71 10.84
CA PHE A 24 -47.65 -25.12 11.15
C PHE A 24 -46.69 -26.28 10.79
N ASP A 25 -46.13 -26.82 11.89
CA ASP A 25 -46.02 -28.22 12.35
C ASP A 25 -45.17 -29.31 11.66
N GLN A 26 -44.19 -29.74 12.49
CA GLN A 26 -43.67 -31.09 12.77
C GLN A 26 -42.99 -31.92 11.67
N ILE A 27 -41.71 -32.24 11.89
CA ILE A 27 -41.18 -33.61 11.99
C ILE A 27 -39.88 -33.59 12.82
N THR A 28 -39.84 -34.41 13.86
CA THR A 28 -38.67 -34.76 14.68
C THR A 28 -37.82 -35.83 13.98
N MET A 29 -36.49 -35.68 13.96
CA MET A 29 -35.53 -36.79 14.11
C MET A 29 -34.21 -36.29 14.74
N LEU A 30 -33.70 -37.13 15.62
CA LEU A 30 -32.74 -36.92 16.72
C LEU A 30 -31.27 -37.23 16.27
N PRO A 31 -30.25 -37.13 17.17
CA PRO A 31 -29.01 -36.38 16.95
C PRO A 31 -27.76 -37.27 16.74
N SER A 32 -26.63 -36.68 16.34
CA SER A 32 -25.31 -37.09 16.87
C SER A 32 -24.16 -36.13 16.54
N VAL A 33 -23.58 -35.60 17.62
CA VAL A 33 -22.13 -35.57 17.91
C VAL A 33 -21.24 -34.59 17.14
N PHE A 34 -21.05 -33.41 17.75
CA PHE A 34 -19.71 -32.95 18.13
C PHE A 34 -19.71 -32.57 19.62
N HIS A 35 -19.08 -33.43 20.43
CA HIS A 35 -18.61 -33.15 21.80
C HIS A 35 -17.41 -32.19 21.70
N SER A 36 -17.02 -31.34 22.66
CA SER A 36 -17.62 -30.86 23.90
C SER A 36 -16.67 -29.75 24.39
N ASN A 37 -17.17 -28.53 24.47
CA ASN A 37 -16.87 -27.62 25.59
C ASN A 37 -18.23 -27.04 25.93
N THR A 38 -18.93 -27.69 26.86
CA THR A 38 -20.21 -27.22 27.38
C THR A 38 -20.00 -25.91 28.12
N VAL A 39 -20.10 -24.80 27.38
CA VAL A 39 -20.55 -23.53 27.95
C VAL A 39 -22.06 -23.57 27.74
N TYR A 40 -22.83 -23.77 28.82
CA TYR A 40 -24.24 -23.44 28.77
C TYR A 40 -24.34 -22.03 28.21
N ALA A 41 -25.06 -21.82 27.10
CA ALA A 41 -25.38 -20.48 26.66
C ALA A 41 -26.03 -19.79 27.85
N ALA A 42 -25.31 -18.87 28.49
CA ALA A 42 -25.78 -18.22 29.70
C ALA A 42 -27.10 -17.56 29.34
N THR A 43 -28.17 -17.92 30.06
CA THR A 43 -29.50 -17.37 29.83
C THR A 43 -29.40 -15.85 29.87
N THR A 44 -29.62 -15.19 28.72
CA THR A 44 -29.67 -13.74 28.64
C THR A 44 -30.90 -13.26 29.39
N LEU A 45 -30.68 -12.39 30.36
CA LEU A 45 -31.68 -11.67 31.13
C LEU A 45 -31.81 -10.25 30.56
N THR A 46 -33.01 -9.67 30.69
CA THR A 46 -33.25 -8.25 30.44
C THR A 46 -33.59 -7.59 31.77
N SER A 47 -33.00 -6.43 32.04
CA SER A 47 -33.28 -5.68 33.26
C SER A 47 -34.72 -5.18 33.29
N ASP A 48 -35.28 -5.00 34.48
CA ASP A 48 -36.68 -4.56 34.66
C ASP A 48 -36.93 -3.16 34.09
N ASP A 49 -35.90 -2.32 33.96
CA ASP A 49 -35.95 -1.01 33.28
C ASP A 49 -35.83 -1.11 31.75
N GLY A 50 -35.53 -2.30 31.22
CA GLY A 50 -35.36 -2.57 29.79
C GLY A 50 -34.07 -2.03 29.17
N LEU A 51 -33.16 -1.47 29.97
CA LEU A 51 -31.96 -0.78 29.45
C LEU A 51 -30.77 -1.71 29.21
N TRP A 52 -30.76 -2.91 29.81
CA TRP A 52 -29.61 -3.80 29.78
C TRP A 52 -30.01 -5.23 29.48
N THR A 53 -29.20 -5.89 28.66
CA THR A 53 -29.13 -7.35 28.63
C THR A 53 -27.90 -7.80 29.42
N PHE A 54 -28.01 -8.89 30.18
CA PHE A 54 -26.95 -9.39 31.04
C PHE A 54 -27.12 -10.88 31.33
N THR A 55 -26.16 -11.51 32.02
CA THR A 55 -26.20 -12.92 32.39
C THR A 55 -26.28 -13.11 33.90
N ALA A 56 -26.77 -14.27 34.35
CA ALA A 56 -26.92 -14.58 35.77
C ALA A 56 -25.59 -14.61 36.57
N ASP A 57 -24.44 -14.67 35.90
CA ASP A 57 -23.10 -14.56 36.50
C ASP A 57 -22.57 -13.12 36.56
N GLY A 58 -23.41 -12.11 36.30
CA GLY A 58 -23.05 -10.70 36.55
C GLY A 58 -22.28 -10.03 35.42
N LYS A 59 -22.43 -10.50 34.18
CA LYS A 59 -21.83 -9.89 32.98
C LYS A 59 -22.88 -9.16 32.17
N ILE A 60 -22.69 -7.86 31.96
CA ILE A 60 -23.52 -7.10 31.02
C ILE A 60 -23.25 -7.59 29.61
N GLN A 61 -24.27 -7.69 28.75
CA GLN A 61 -24.12 -8.10 27.36
C GLN A 61 -24.30 -6.95 26.37
N ASN A 62 -25.30 -6.10 26.56
CA ASN A 62 -25.59 -4.94 25.70
C ASN A 62 -26.33 -3.86 26.49
N TYR A 63 -26.06 -2.59 26.16
CA TYR A 63 -26.91 -1.46 26.49
C TYR A 63 -27.97 -1.24 25.41
N LEU A 64 -29.24 -1.19 25.80
CA LEU A 64 -30.41 -1.00 24.94
C LEU A 64 -31.01 0.41 25.04
N GLY A 65 -30.50 1.23 25.96
CA GLY A 65 -30.98 2.58 26.17
C GLY A 65 -30.50 3.57 25.12
N THR A 66 -30.92 4.82 25.30
CA THR A 66 -30.64 5.94 24.39
C THR A 66 -29.87 7.08 25.04
N ASP A 67 -29.49 6.93 26.31
CA ASP A 67 -28.76 7.98 27.02
C ASP A 67 -27.36 8.13 26.44
N THR A 68 -26.89 9.37 26.41
CA THR A 68 -25.51 9.66 26.01
C THR A 68 -24.53 9.53 27.18
N GLN A 69 -25.06 9.49 28.40
CA GLN A 69 -24.31 9.41 29.65
C GLN A 69 -24.71 8.13 30.37
N VAL A 70 -23.82 7.14 30.40
CA VAL A 70 -24.17 5.79 30.84
C VAL A 70 -23.36 5.40 32.06
N THR A 71 -24.06 5.14 33.17
CA THR A 71 -23.45 4.56 34.37
C THR A 71 -23.61 3.04 34.32
N ILE A 72 -22.49 2.32 34.46
CA ILE A 72 -22.53 0.87 34.59
C ILE A 72 -23.17 0.53 35.94
N PRO A 73 -24.32 -0.16 35.97
CA PRO A 73 -25.04 -0.42 37.21
C PRO A 73 -24.24 -1.36 38.13
N ALA A 74 -24.32 -1.14 39.44
CA ALA A 74 -23.75 -2.06 40.43
C ALA A 74 -24.52 -3.38 40.49
N GLN A 75 -25.84 -3.28 40.31
CA GLN A 75 -26.77 -4.40 40.33
C GLN A 75 -27.83 -4.22 39.24
N LEU A 76 -28.28 -5.32 38.66
CA LEU A 76 -29.43 -5.35 37.74
C LEU A 76 -30.47 -6.32 38.29
N THR A 77 -31.75 -5.94 38.18
CA THR A 77 -32.87 -6.80 38.57
C THR A 77 -33.58 -7.30 37.31
N SER A 78 -33.90 -8.58 37.26
CA SER A 78 -34.75 -9.19 36.23
C SER A 78 -35.77 -10.09 36.91
N ASN A 79 -37.07 -9.87 36.64
CA ASN A 79 -38.17 -10.63 37.25
C ASN A 79 -38.08 -10.63 38.79
N SER A 80 -37.78 -9.46 39.39
CA SER A 80 -37.62 -9.30 40.85
C SER A 80 -36.45 -10.07 41.48
N VAL A 81 -35.51 -10.61 40.69
CA VAL A 81 -34.24 -11.17 41.19
C VAL A 81 -33.11 -10.22 40.85
N THR A 82 -32.30 -9.87 41.85
CA THR A 82 -31.18 -8.94 41.72
C THR A 82 -29.85 -9.68 41.57
N TYR A 83 -29.02 -9.20 40.65
CA TYR A 83 -27.73 -9.76 40.29
C TYR A 83 -26.66 -8.69 40.39
N ASP A 84 -25.53 -9.02 41.04
CA ASP A 84 -24.36 -8.15 41.09
C ASP A 84 -23.65 -8.11 39.75
N ILE A 85 -23.34 -6.92 39.28
CA ILE A 85 -22.59 -6.72 38.04
C ILE A 85 -21.13 -6.53 38.40
N THR A 86 -20.25 -7.32 37.79
CA THR A 86 -18.82 -7.30 38.11
C THR A 86 -17.91 -7.23 36.89
N GLU A 87 -18.47 -7.38 35.69
CA GLU A 87 -17.71 -7.49 34.45
C GLU A 87 -18.38 -6.76 33.28
N ILE A 88 -17.54 -6.09 32.47
CA ILE A 88 -17.93 -5.42 31.22
C ILE A 88 -17.24 -6.13 30.05
N PRO A 89 -17.92 -7.05 29.35
CA PRO A 89 -17.35 -7.76 28.20
C PRO A 89 -17.37 -6.89 26.94
N TRP A 90 -16.69 -7.37 25.89
CA TRP A 90 -16.51 -6.59 24.66
C TRP A 90 -17.83 -6.19 23.96
N THR A 91 -18.90 -6.97 24.14
CA THR A 91 -20.21 -6.74 23.53
C THR A 91 -21.01 -5.63 24.20
N ALA A 92 -20.67 -5.25 25.44
CA ALA A 92 -21.54 -4.42 26.28
C ALA A 92 -21.86 -3.05 25.65
N LEU A 93 -20.84 -2.35 25.16
CA LEU A 93 -20.94 -0.97 24.68
C LEU A 93 -20.23 -0.72 23.35
N SER A 94 -19.56 -1.73 22.77
CA SER A 94 -18.81 -1.55 21.54
C SER A 94 -19.71 -1.10 20.39
N TRP A 95 -19.16 -0.31 19.48
CA TRP A 95 -19.87 0.28 18.32
C TRP A 95 -20.99 1.25 18.65
N ASN A 96 -21.20 1.60 19.92
CA ASN A 96 -22.16 2.63 20.27
C ASN A 96 -21.63 4.03 19.89
N THR A 97 -22.31 4.70 18.98
CA THR A 97 -21.89 6.00 18.44
C THR A 97 -22.60 7.19 19.08
N SER A 98 -23.46 6.99 20.08
CA SER A 98 -24.21 8.06 20.76
C SER A 98 -23.70 8.37 22.16
N ILE A 99 -23.10 7.40 22.85
CA ILE A 99 -22.58 7.57 24.20
C ILE A 99 -21.37 8.51 24.18
N THR A 100 -21.47 9.58 24.97
CA THR A 100 -20.44 10.58 25.18
C THR A 100 -19.65 10.35 26.46
N GLN A 101 -20.21 9.68 27.46
CA GLN A 101 -19.44 9.29 28.64
C GLN A 101 -19.96 8.03 29.33
N VAL A 102 -19.03 7.31 29.95
CA VAL A 102 -19.29 6.07 30.69
C VAL A 102 -18.77 6.22 32.12
N ASN A 103 -19.60 5.90 33.12
CA ASN A 103 -19.21 5.90 34.52
C ASN A 103 -19.07 4.46 35.03
N ILE A 104 -17.92 4.13 35.63
CA ILE A 104 -17.55 2.80 36.10
C ILE A 104 -17.46 2.79 37.63
N GLY A 105 -18.32 2.00 38.28
CA GLY A 105 -18.36 1.86 39.73
C GLY A 105 -17.26 0.95 40.31
N SER A 106 -17.16 0.90 41.63
CA SER A 106 -16.19 0.07 42.36
C SER A 106 -16.45 -1.43 42.26
N ASN A 107 -17.65 -1.83 41.87
CA ASN A 107 -18.08 -3.21 41.64
C ASN A 107 -17.39 -3.89 40.44
N ILE A 108 -16.87 -3.11 39.48
CA ILE A 108 -16.30 -3.65 38.24
C ILE A 108 -14.89 -4.17 38.50
N SER A 109 -14.75 -5.48 38.35
CA SER A 109 -13.50 -6.23 38.55
C SER A 109 -12.82 -6.63 37.24
N LYS A 110 -13.57 -6.66 36.13
CA LYS A 110 -13.06 -7.06 34.81
C LYS A 110 -13.68 -6.23 33.69
N ILE A 111 -12.83 -5.74 32.80
CA ILE A 111 -13.19 -5.08 31.55
C ILE A 111 -12.46 -5.83 30.44
N ASP A 112 -13.20 -6.38 29.48
CA ASP A 112 -12.62 -7.08 28.35
C ASP A 112 -11.92 -6.11 27.39
N ASN A 113 -10.93 -6.65 26.66
CA ASN A 113 -10.28 -5.93 25.57
C ASN A 113 -11.33 -5.48 24.54
N SER A 114 -11.16 -4.25 24.03
CA SER A 114 -12.02 -3.68 22.98
C SER A 114 -13.50 -3.44 23.37
N CYS A 115 -13.88 -3.46 24.65
CA CYS A 115 -15.24 -3.12 25.10
C CYS A 115 -15.75 -1.75 24.61
N PHE A 116 -14.84 -0.80 24.42
CA PHE A 116 -15.17 0.55 23.98
C PHE A 116 -14.78 0.83 22.52
N ILE A 117 -14.50 -0.20 21.72
CA ILE A 117 -14.08 -0.04 20.32
C ILE A 117 -15.20 0.63 19.50
N LYS A 118 -14.84 1.49 18.53
CA LYS A 118 -15.78 2.19 17.65
C LYS A 118 -16.86 3.01 18.37
N MET A 119 -16.61 3.42 19.61
CA MET A 119 -17.44 4.42 20.28
C MET A 119 -17.02 5.83 19.87
N THR A 120 -17.46 6.25 18.68
CA THR A 120 -16.91 7.43 17.99
C THR A 120 -17.28 8.77 18.61
N SER A 121 -18.25 8.81 19.51
CA SER A 121 -18.69 10.02 20.23
C SER A 121 -18.20 10.09 21.66
N LEU A 122 -17.47 9.06 22.13
CA LEU A 122 -17.04 8.97 23.52
C LEU A 122 -16.00 10.04 23.84
N VAL A 123 -16.28 10.86 24.85
CA VAL A 123 -15.45 11.95 25.35
C VAL A 123 -14.68 11.52 26.60
N SER A 124 -15.33 10.89 27.57
CA SER A 124 -14.70 10.49 28.84
C SER A 124 -15.21 9.16 29.37
N ILE A 125 -14.35 8.49 30.12
CA ILE A 125 -14.70 7.38 31.00
C ILE A 125 -14.29 7.78 32.41
N GLU A 126 -15.25 7.86 33.33
CA GLU A 126 -15.02 8.19 34.73
C GLU A 126 -15.07 6.92 35.56
N VAL A 127 -14.07 6.72 36.43
CA VAL A 127 -13.95 5.54 37.28
C VAL A 127 -13.99 5.98 38.73
N SER A 128 -14.82 5.32 39.53
CA SER A 128 -14.86 5.54 40.98
C SER A 128 -13.47 5.37 41.62
N ASP A 129 -13.09 6.30 42.51
CA ASP A 129 -11.83 6.24 43.26
C ASP A 129 -11.67 4.93 44.06
N ASP A 130 -12.79 4.36 44.50
CA ASP A 130 -12.86 3.11 45.25
C ASP A 130 -12.72 1.86 44.36
N ASN A 131 -12.66 2.00 43.02
CA ASN A 131 -12.44 0.85 42.14
C ASN A 131 -11.02 0.28 42.38
N PRO A 132 -10.89 -1.02 42.71
CA PRO A 132 -9.59 -1.61 43.04
C PRO A 132 -8.72 -1.96 41.82
N ASN A 133 -9.31 -2.03 40.61
CA ASN A 133 -8.65 -2.56 39.41
C ASN A 133 -8.41 -1.52 38.32
N TYR A 134 -9.19 -0.44 38.31
CA TYR A 134 -9.18 0.58 37.26
C TYR A 134 -9.15 1.98 37.86
N CYS A 135 -8.70 2.94 37.06
CA CYS A 135 -8.81 4.36 37.33
C CYS A 135 -8.94 5.10 36.00
N ASP A 136 -9.34 6.36 36.06
CA ASP A 136 -9.18 7.27 34.94
C ASP A 136 -8.25 8.43 35.28
N ILE A 137 -7.69 9.02 34.24
CA ILE A 137 -6.94 10.28 34.29
C ILE A 137 -7.45 11.11 33.12
N ASP A 138 -8.03 12.28 33.40
CA ASP A 138 -8.65 13.16 32.40
C ASP A 138 -9.67 12.43 31.48
N GLY A 139 -10.43 11.50 32.07
CA GLY A 139 -11.43 10.69 31.35
C GLY A 139 -10.85 9.57 30.47
N ILE A 140 -9.55 9.26 30.59
CA ILE A 140 -8.85 8.18 29.89
C ILE A 140 -8.76 6.97 30.82
N LEU A 141 -9.18 5.79 30.37
CA LEU A 141 -9.23 4.59 31.20
C LEU A 141 -7.88 3.88 31.28
N TYR A 142 -7.41 3.65 32.51
CA TYR A 142 -6.21 2.89 32.84
C TYR A 142 -6.50 1.75 33.82
N ASN A 143 -5.56 0.81 33.95
CA ASN A 143 -5.53 -0.09 35.10
C ASN A 143 -5.16 0.73 36.36
N LYS A 144 -5.48 0.22 37.56
CA LYS A 144 -5.25 0.97 38.81
C LYS A 144 -3.79 1.35 39.03
N ALA A 145 -2.87 0.53 38.53
CA ALA A 145 -1.42 0.77 38.61
C ALA A 145 -0.92 1.81 37.58
N GLN A 146 -1.78 2.29 36.66
CA GLN A 146 -1.46 3.26 35.61
C GLN A 146 -0.36 2.80 34.63
N THR A 147 -0.13 1.49 34.55
CA THR A 147 0.86 0.90 33.64
C THR A 147 0.30 0.57 32.26
N LYS A 148 -1.03 0.43 32.15
CA LYS A 148 -1.72 0.05 30.92
C LYS A 148 -2.88 0.99 30.60
N LEU A 149 -2.84 1.64 29.43
CA LEU A 149 -3.96 2.39 28.87
C LEU A 149 -4.95 1.40 28.24
N LEU A 150 -6.17 1.34 28.77
CA LEU A 150 -7.22 0.46 28.22
C LEU A 150 -8.06 1.16 27.16
N ARG A 151 -8.37 2.45 27.35
CA ARG A 151 -9.13 3.23 26.36
C ARG A 151 -8.81 4.72 26.45
N LEU A 152 -8.37 5.29 25.34
CA LEU A 152 -8.40 6.72 25.06
C LEU A 152 -9.68 7.01 24.24
N PRO A 153 -10.66 7.73 24.81
CA PRO A 153 -11.86 8.09 24.08
C PRO A 153 -11.54 8.94 22.83
N GLN A 154 -12.17 8.63 21.70
CA GLN A 154 -11.91 9.30 20.42
C GLN A 154 -12.17 10.81 20.49
N MET A 155 -13.18 11.24 21.23
CA MET A 155 -13.54 12.66 21.39
C MET A 155 -13.02 13.25 22.70
N ASN A 156 -12.06 12.61 23.36
CA ASN A 156 -11.44 13.17 24.57
C ASN A 156 -10.95 14.60 24.30
N THR A 157 -11.15 15.49 25.27
CA THR A 157 -10.91 16.93 25.11
C THR A 157 -9.47 17.34 25.36
N CYS A 158 -8.61 16.42 25.82
CA CYS A 158 -7.21 16.72 26.05
C CYS A 158 -6.52 17.13 24.74
N ASN A 159 -5.80 18.25 24.80
CA ASN A 159 -4.87 18.65 23.75
C ASN A 159 -3.47 18.03 23.93
N THR A 160 -3.16 17.63 25.16
CA THR A 160 -1.86 17.10 25.57
C THR A 160 -2.09 15.78 26.30
N LEU A 161 -1.61 14.68 25.71
CA LEU A 161 -1.61 13.37 26.35
C LEU A 161 -0.42 13.28 27.32
N ASN A 162 -0.69 13.49 28.61
CA ASN A 162 0.28 13.24 29.67
C ASN A 162 0.20 11.77 30.08
N LEU A 163 1.09 10.93 29.53
CA LEU A 163 1.14 9.52 29.92
C LEU A 163 1.66 9.40 31.37
N PRO A 164 1.05 8.55 32.21
CA PRO A 164 1.47 8.38 33.61
C PRO A 164 2.90 7.87 33.75
N ASP A 165 3.55 8.17 34.87
CA ASP A 165 4.93 7.75 35.18
C ASP A 165 5.14 6.22 35.16
N GLY A 166 4.07 5.44 35.34
CA GLY A 166 4.10 3.98 35.28
C GLY A 166 3.78 3.40 33.91
N PHE A 167 3.41 4.20 32.91
CA PHE A 167 2.89 3.73 31.63
C PHE A 167 3.92 2.89 30.87
N THR A 168 3.51 1.70 30.44
CA THR A 168 4.36 0.78 29.66
C THR A 168 3.71 0.30 28.38
N GLU A 169 2.38 0.13 28.34
CA GLU A 169 1.69 -0.39 27.17
C GLU A 169 0.23 0.09 27.04
N SER A 170 -0.37 -0.15 25.86
CA SER A 170 -1.79 0.04 25.60
C SER A 170 -2.46 -1.31 25.32
N SER A 171 -3.77 -1.40 25.61
CA SER A 171 -4.59 -2.52 25.15
C SER A 171 -4.75 -2.50 23.64
N ILE A 172 -4.96 -3.68 23.04
CA ILE A 172 -5.34 -3.80 21.63
C ILE A 172 -6.60 -2.96 21.38
N ASN A 173 -6.56 -2.07 20.38
CA ASN A 173 -7.60 -1.09 20.06
C ASN A 173 -7.92 -0.09 21.19
N GLY A 174 -7.04 0.04 22.19
CA GLY A 174 -7.19 1.01 23.27
C GLY A 174 -7.02 2.45 22.79
N ILE A 175 -6.28 2.64 21.70
CA ILE A 175 -6.06 3.92 21.03
C ILE A 175 -6.55 3.79 19.59
N GLU A 176 -7.73 4.33 19.29
CA GLU A 176 -8.19 4.55 17.91
C GLU A 176 -7.83 5.99 17.49
N THR A 177 -8.46 6.53 16.44
CA THR A 177 -8.22 7.91 16.02
C THR A 177 -8.59 8.90 17.12
N CYS A 178 -7.62 9.71 17.54
CA CYS A 178 -7.71 10.73 18.59
C CYS A 178 -7.37 12.11 18.00
N PRO A 179 -8.32 12.79 17.33
CA PRO A 179 -8.07 14.02 16.60
C PRO A 179 -7.75 15.24 17.47
N ASN A 180 -8.07 15.23 18.77
CA ASN A 180 -7.84 16.37 19.64
C ASN A 180 -6.45 16.40 20.28
N ILE A 181 -5.64 15.35 20.12
CA ILE A 181 -4.31 15.28 20.72
C ILE A 181 -3.28 15.96 19.80
N HIS A 182 -2.70 17.06 20.29
CA HIS A 182 -1.67 17.85 19.61
C HIS A 182 -0.27 17.58 20.19
N ILE A 183 -0.18 17.22 21.47
CA ILE A 183 1.10 16.94 22.14
C ILE A 183 1.02 15.60 22.87
N ILE A 184 2.05 14.77 22.78
CA ILE A 184 2.22 13.59 23.64
C ILE A 184 3.47 13.77 24.50
N LYS A 185 3.36 13.50 25.80
CA LYS A 185 4.50 13.48 26.72
C LYS A 185 4.84 12.07 27.13
N ILE A 186 6.04 11.64 26.75
CA ILE A 186 6.57 10.30 27.00
C ILE A 186 7.23 10.25 28.39
N PRO A 187 6.78 9.36 29.30
CA PRO A 187 7.27 9.26 30.66
C PRO A 187 8.56 8.45 30.74
N ALA A 188 9.24 8.48 31.89
CA ALA A 188 10.49 7.74 32.09
C ALA A 188 10.35 6.21 31.91
N SER A 189 9.18 5.65 32.23
CA SER A 189 8.89 4.21 32.13
C SER A 189 8.71 3.68 30.71
N TYR A 190 8.42 4.55 29.74
CA TYR A 190 8.06 4.11 28.40
C TYR A 190 9.29 3.68 27.60
N THR A 191 9.24 2.45 27.08
CA THR A 191 10.35 1.81 26.35
C THR A 191 10.07 1.64 24.84
N GLY A 192 8.86 1.99 24.39
CA GLY A 192 8.40 1.75 23.01
C GLY A 192 8.17 0.29 22.63
N LYS A 193 8.26 -0.64 23.60
CA LYS A 193 7.99 -2.06 23.39
C LYS A 193 6.66 -2.45 24.02
N SER A 194 5.80 -3.10 23.25
CA SER A 194 4.59 -3.76 23.75
C SER A 194 4.87 -5.25 24.02
N SER A 195 4.07 -5.86 24.90
CA SER A 195 4.02 -7.32 25.09
C SER A 195 3.48 -8.05 23.86
N TYR A 196 2.80 -7.32 22.96
CA TYR A 196 2.35 -7.75 21.64
C TYR A 196 3.28 -7.16 20.56
N THR A 197 3.35 -7.77 19.38
CA THR A 197 4.17 -7.25 18.27
C THR A 197 3.64 -5.88 17.82
N GLY A 198 4.23 -4.77 18.29
CA GLY A 198 3.84 -3.42 17.88
C GLY A 198 4.34 -2.31 18.81
N ASP A 199 4.23 -1.07 18.29
CA ASP A 199 4.41 0.17 19.05
C ASP A 199 3.21 0.38 20.00
N PRO A 200 3.40 0.59 21.31
CA PRO A 200 2.29 0.88 22.22
C PRO A 200 1.55 2.19 21.90
N LEU A 201 2.12 3.06 21.07
CA LEU A 201 1.49 4.27 20.53
C LEU A 201 1.36 4.14 19.01
N GLU A 202 0.14 3.94 18.53
CA GLU A 202 -0.13 3.86 17.09
C GLU A 202 -0.05 5.25 16.45
N LYS A 203 1.05 5.57 15.75
CA LYS A 203 1.30 6.92 15.20
C LYS A 203 0.16 7.47 14.33
N ILE A 204 -0.50 6.60 13.57
CA ILE A 204 -1.64 6.94 12.69
C ILE A 204 -2.87 7.41 13.47
N SER A 205 -2.97 7.04 14.74
CA SER A 205 -4.08 7.39 15.62
C SER A 205 -4.07 8.85 16.07
N PHE A 206 -2.99 9.60 15.83
CA PHE A 206 -2.87 11.01 16.23
C PHE A 206 -2.73 11.94 15.00
N PRO A 207 -3.82 12.15 14.23
CA PRO A 207 -3.76 12.85 12.95
C PRO A 207 -3.41 14.34 13.05
N ASN A 208 -3.59 14.93 14.23
CA ASN A 208 -3.32 16.35 14.50
C ASN A 208 -2.09 16.58 15.39
N LEU A 209 -1.23 15.57 15.56
CA LEU A 209 -0.06 15.68 16.43
C LEU A 209 0.94 16.71 15.90
N GLU A 210 1.35 17.63 16.76
CA GLU A 210 2.29 18.73 16.49
C GLU A 210 3.65 18.48 17.15
N ALA A 211 3.68 17.81 18.30
CA ALA A 211 4.90 17.52 19.04
C ALA A 211 4.83 16.21 19.85
N VAL A 212 5.96 15.54 19.96
CA VAL A 212 6.22 14.52 20.99
C VAL A 212 7.33 15.03 21.90
N GLU A 213 7.06 15.09 23.20
CA GLU A 213 8.01 15.50 24.22
C GLU A 213 8.43 14.29 25.04
N VAL A 214 9.67 14.30 25.56
CA VAL A 214 10.17 13.25 26.45
C VAL A 214 10.45 13.86 27.81
N LEU A 215 9.80 13.33 28.85
CA LEU A 215 9.96 13.77 30.22
C LEU A 215 11.35 13.38 30.77
N PRO A 216 11.90 14.12 31.75
CA PRO A 216 13.18 13.79 32.36
C PRO A 216 13.23 12.36 32.91
N GLY A 217 14.37 11.69 32.72
CA GLY A 217 14.62 10.34 33.24
C GLY A 217 14.29 9.20 32.29
N ASN A 218 13.73 9.46 31.09
CA ASN A 218 13.62 8.43 30.07
C ASN A 218 15.01 8.07 29.52
N THR A 219 15.35 6.78 29.52
CA THR A 219 16.65 6.24 29.09
C THR A 219 16.59 5.53 27.73
N PHE A 220 15.52 5.72 26.96
CA PHE A 220 15.29 5.06 25.67
C PHE A 220 15.09 6.05 24.53
N PHE A 221 14.54 7.22 24.84
CA PHE A 221 14.13 8.22 23.86
C PHE A 221 14.67 9.59 24.21
N SER A 222 14.76 10.42 23.18
CA SER A 222 14.97 11.85 23.31
C SER A 222 14.02 12.58 22.37
N SER A 223 13.68 13.83 22.69
CA SER A 223 12.94 14.70 21.80
C SER A 223 13.74 15.97 21.53
N GLU A 224 13.71 16.43 20.29
CA GLU A 224 14.25 17.72 19.89
C GLU A 224 13.23 18.44 19.02
N ASN A 225 12.84 19.66 19.43
CA ASN A 225 11.85 20.48 18.73
C ASN A 225 10.54 19.72 18.42
N GLY A 226 10.12 18.81 19.31
CA GLY A 226 8.90 18.01 19.17
C GLY A 226 9.04 16.77 18.26
N VAL A 227 10.22 16.47 17.74
CA VAL A 227 10.51 15.24 16.97
C VAL A 227 11.09 14.18 17.90
N LEU A 228 10.57 12.96 17.84
CA LEU A 228 11.01 11.85 18.67
C LEU A 228 12.16 11.07 18.01
N TYR A 229 13.18 10.77 18.82
CA TYR A 229 14.33 9.95 18.46
C TYR A 229 14.56 8.88 19.53
N ASN A 230 15.40 7.89 19.23
CA ASN A 230 16.04 7.11 20.29
C ASN A 230 16.95 7.99 21.16
N LEU A 231 17.41 7.46 22.30
CA LEU A 231 18.22 8.22 23.26
C LEU A 231 19.46 8.86 22.61
N ASP A 232 20.17 8.10 21.79
CA ASP A 232 21.42 8.53 21.14
C ASP A 232 21.20 9.40 19.89
N LYS A 233 19.95 9.67 19.51
CA LYS A 233 19.56 10.39 18.27
C LYS A 233 20.15 9.79 16.99
N THR A 234 20.33 8.47 16.96
CA THR A 234 20.74 7.71 15.77
C THR A 234 19.54 7.22 14.94
N VAL A 235 18.35 7.16 15.54
CA VAL A 235 17.12 6.75 14.86
C VAL A 235 16.06 7.85 15.02
N LEU A 236 15.55 8.37 13.90
CA LEU A 236 14.35 9.22 13.90
C LEU A 236 13.11 8.34 13.96
N LEU A 237 12.37 8.44 15.06
CA LEU A 237 11.25 7.55 15.35
C LEU A 237 9.90 8.16 14.99
N TRP A 238 9.71 9.47 15.19
CA TRP A 238 8.43 10.11 14.92
C TRP A 238 8.56 11.61 14.64
N TYR A 239 8.26 11.99 13.40
CA TYR A 239 7.97 13.35 12.98
C TYR A 239 6.45 13.60 13.05
N PRO A 240 5.95 14.54 13.88
CA PRO A 240 4.51 14.76 14.05
C PRO A 240 3.80 15.25 12.77
N GLN A 241 2.60 14.71 12.50
CA GLN A 241 1.87 14.89 11.23
C GLN A 241 1.52 16.36 10.91
N LYS A 242 1.26 17.16 11.96
CA LYS A 242 0.91 18.58 11.92
C LYS A 242 1.99 19.48 12.50
N LYS A 243 3.22 18.99 12.67
CA LYS A 243 4.35 19.85 13.03
C LYS A 243 4.43 21.01 12.02
N ALA A 244 4.33 22.24 12.52
CA ALA A 244 4.28 23.47 11.73
C ALA A 244 5.67 23.85 11.20
N ALA A 245 6.21 23.06 10.27
CA ALA A 245 7.45 23.33 9.58
C ALA A 245 7.35 22.86 8.13
N THR A 246 7.78 23.71 7.20
CA THR A 246 7.84 23.42 5.77
C THR A 246 9.18 22.87 5.33
N ASP A 247 10.21 23.00 6.17
CA ASP A 247 11.56 22.50 5.94
C ASP A 247 12.04 21.74 7.18
N PHE A 248 12.75 20.64 6.98
CA PHE A 248 13.36 19.88 8.05
C PHE A 248 14.68 19.25 7.60
N THR A 249 15.74 19.46 8.38
CA THR A 249 17.02 18.78 8.21
C THR A 249 17.13 17.62 9.17
N ILE A 250 17.37 16.42 8.62
CA ILE A 250 17.71 15.26 9.43
C ILE A 250 19.02 15.55 10.17
N PRO A 251 19.08 15.43 11.52
CA PRO A 251 20.33 15.65 12.25
C PRO A 251 21.44 14.71 11.78
N ASN A 252 22.70 15.18 11.74
CA ASN A 252 23.85 14.36 11.33
C ASN A 252 24.09 13.13 12.20
N SER A 253 23.55 13.08 13.43
CA SER A 253 23.65 11.89 14.28
C SER A 253 22.76 10.74 13.80
N VAL A 254 21.72 11.02 13.00
CA VAL A 254 20.75 10.03 12.55
C VAL A 254 21.35 9.19 11.43
N THR A 255 21.36 7.87 11.65
CA THR A 255 21.74 6.87 10.64
C THR A 255 20.53 6.08 10.14
N THR A 256 19.39 6.12 10.85
CA THR A 256 18.17 5.41 10.46
C THR A 256 16.92 6.29 10.53
N ILE A 257 16.12 6.26 9.47
CA ILE A 257 14.75 6.80 9.46
C ILE A 257 13.78 5.63 9.69
N GLY A 258 13.11 5.61 10.84
CA GLY A 258 12.33 4.47 11.29
C GLY A 258 11.01 4.28 10.55
N THR A 259 10.47 3.06 10.68
CA THR A 259 9.16 2.66 10.12
C THR A 259 8.05 3.64 10.55
N TYR A 260 7.26 4.15 9.59
CA TYR A 260 6.19 5.14 9.77
C TYR A 260 6.62 6.48 10.41
N SER A 261 7.90 6.80 10.48
CA SER A 261 8.40 8.01 11.14
C SER A 261 7.86 9.32 10.57
N PHE A 262 7.55 9.38 9.27
CA PHE A 262 6.93 10.51 8.57
C PHE A 262 5.52 10.18 8.05
N THR A 263 4.80 9.24 8.68
CA THR A 263 3.47 8.86 8.21
C THR A 263 2.51 10.06 8.18
N ASN A 264 1.79 10.25 7.08
CA ASN A 264 0.79 11.31 6.88
C ASN A 264 1.28 12.75 7.16
N VAL A 265 2.59 12.99 7.09
CA VAL A 265 3.14 14.34 7.23
C VAL A 265 2.70 15.18 6.03
N SER A 266 1.95 16.25 6.31
CA SER A 266 1.24 17.04 5.29
C SER A 266 1.72 18.48 5.16
N LEU A 267 2.50 18.99 6.13
CA LEU A 267 2.98 20.37 6.13
C LEU A 267 4.45 20.50 5.70
N LEU A 268 5.23 19.43 5.79
CA LEU A 268 6.64 19.41 5.39
C LEU A 268 6.74 19.36 3.86
N GLN A 269 7.35 20.38 3.27
CA GLN A 269 7.53 20.50 1.82
C GLN A 269 8.92 20.01 1.40
N ASN A 270 9.96 20.41 2.13
CA ASN A 270 11.34 20.03 1.88
C ASN A 270 11.94 19.20 3.02
N LEU A 271 12.46 18.02 2.69
CA LEU A 271 13.24 17.19 3.61
C LEU A 271 14.71 17.21 3.20
N ASN A 272 15.59 17.70 4.07
CA ASN A 272 17.02 17.69 3.83
C ASN A 272 17.63 16.41 4.44
N LEU A 273 17.97 15.45 3.58
CA LEU A 273 18.74 14.27 3.95
C LEU A 273 20.21 14.64 4.21
N THR A 274 20.90 13.78 4.95
CA THR A 274 22.35 13.87 5.20
C THR A 274 23.03 12.59 4.74
N ALA A 275 24.33 12.67 4.45
CA ALA A 275 25.11 11.53 3.95
C ALA A 275 25.34 10.43 5.01
N ASN A 276 24.95 10.66 6.27
CA ASN A 276 25.12 9.69 7.36
C ASN A 276 23.96 8.70 7.47
N ILE A 277 22.88 8.91 6.71
CA ILE A 277 21.72 8.01 6.70
C ILE A 277 22.12 6.73 5.95
N GLU A 278 22.08 5.61 6.65
CA GLU A 278 22.39 4.29 6.12
C GLU A 278 21.12 3.53 5.73
N THR A 279 20.03 3.73 6.49
CA THR A 279 18.78 2.97 6.32
C THR A 279 17.55 3.86 6.42
N ILE A 280 16.63 3.68 5.48
CA ILE A 280 15.24 4.16 5.59
C ILE A 280 14.32 2.94 5.61
N ASP A 281 13.63 2.74 6.74
CA ASP A 281 12.74 1.60 6.90
C ASP A 281 11.52 1.69 5.98
N ALA A 282 10.94 0.52 5.69
CA ALA A 282 9.71 0.41 4.92
C ALA A 282 8.59 1.32 5.47
N SER A 283 7.85 1.96 4.57
CA SER A 283 6.74 2.87 4.91
C SER A 283 7.10 4.07 5.77
N ALA A 284 8.39 4.45 5.90
CA ALA A 284 8.80 5.67 6.60
C ALA A 284 7.98 6.90 6.17
N PHE A 285 7.73 7.06 4.87
CA PHE A 285 7.03 8.20 4.27
C PHE A 285 5.58 7.92 3.85
N ARG A 286 4.93 6.90 4.42
CA ARG A 286 3.55 6.52 4.02
C ARG A 286 2.59 7.70 4.13
N GLY A 287 1.95 8.09 3.03
CA GLY A 287 0.97 9.18 2.98
C GLY A 287 1.57 10.58 3.15
N CYS A 288 2.89 10.71 3.07
CA CYS A 288 3.59 11.99 3.18
C CYS A 288 3.42 12.84 1.92
N GLN A 289 3.45 14.17 2.05
CA GLN A 289 3.23 15.14 0.97
C GLN A 289 4.49 15.98 0.64
N ILE A 290 5.68 15.44 0.89
CA ILE A 290 6.96 16.11 0.59
C ILE A 290 7.12 16.30 -0.93
N THR A 291 7.44 17.52 -1.34
CA THR A 291 7.61 17.93 -2.74
C THR A 291 9.06 18.16 -3.15
N SER A 292 10.00 18.20 -2.20
CA SER A 292 11.42 18.30 -2.49
C SER A 292 12.28 17.56 -1.46
N ILE A 293 13.40 17.01 -1.93
CA ILE A 293 14.45 16.43 -1.07
C ILE A 293 15.71 17.25 -1.28
N ASN A 294 16.30 17.83 -0.24
CA ASN A 294 17.47 18.72 -0.35
C ASN A 294 17.29 19.83 -1.40
N ASN A 295 16.06 20.37 -1.53
CA ASN A 295 15.62 21.33 -2.55
C ASN A 295 15.68 20.83 -4.01
N ILE A 296 15.87 19.53 -4.23
CA ILE A 296 15.76 18.90 -5.55
C ILE A 296 14.28 18.83 -5.92
N THR A 297 13.92 19.53 -6.99
CA THR A 297 12.53 19.56 -7.52
C THR A 297 12.48 19.27 -9.02
N THR A 298 13.58 19.49 -9.73
CA THR A 298 13.64 19.29 -11.17
C THR A 298 14.60 18.18 -11.56
N ARG A 299 14.42 17.64 -12.76
CA ARG A 299 15.41 16.74 -13.39
C ARG A 299 16.80 17.36 -13.43
N ALA A 300 16.90 18.65 -13.74
CA ALA A 300 18.19 19.34 -13.78
C ALA A 300 18.86 19.37 -12.40
N ASP A 301 18.09 19.60 -11.33
CA ASP A 301 18.59 19.51 -9.96
C ASP A 301 19.06 18.09 -9.64
N TYR A 302 18.26 17.08 -10.02
CA TYR A 302 18.54 15.67 -9.76
C TYR A 302 19.84 15.18 -10.41
N VAL A 303 20.09 15.59 -11.65
CA VAL A 303 21.32 15.26 -12.38
C VAL A 303 22.54 15.91 -11.71
N ASN A 304 22.38 17.13 -11.17
CA ASN A 304 23.47 17.88 -10.54
C ASN A 304 23.55 17.70 -9.01
N TRP A 305 22.78 16.77 -8.44
CA TRP A 305 22.71 16.56 -7.00
C TRP A 305 24.02 15.96 -6.45
N THR A 306 24.50 16.49 -5.32
CA THR A 306 25.70 16.03 -4.61
C THR A 306 25.71 14.50 -4.45
N PRO A 307 26.73 13.79 -4.95
CA PRO A 307 26.73 12.33 -5.02
C PRO A 307 26.46 11.64 -3.68
N ALA A 308 27.10 12.10 -2.60
CA ALA A 308 26.95 11.46 -1.28
C ALA A 308 25.51 11.49 -0.74
N ILE A 309 24.73 12.53 -1.04
CA ILE A 309 23.33 12.63 -0.58
C ILE A 309 22.41 11.96 -1.59
N LYS A 310 22.71 12.10 -2.89
CA LYS A 310 21.98 11.42 -3.95
C LYS A 310 21.99 9.90 -3.76
N SER A 311 23.12 9.31 -3.38
CA SER A 311 23.22 7.86 -3.09
C SER A 311 22.29 7.43 -1.96
N VAL A 312 22.13 8.23 -0.90
CA VAL A 312 21.15 7.92 0.17
C VAL A 312 19.73 7.82 -0.39
N PHE A 313 19.35 8.76 -1.27
CA PHE A 313 18.05 8.73 -1.93
C PHE A 313 17.91 7.51 -2.86
N GLN A 314 18.92 7.23 -3.70
CA GLN A 314 18.91 6.13 -4.66
C GLN A 314 18.89 4.76 -3.97
N ASP A 315 19.68 4.58 -2.91
CA ASP A 315 19.73 3.33 -2.15
C ASP A 315 18.43 3.03 -1.39
N ASN A 316 17.63 4.06 -1.14
CA ASN A 316 16.35 3.97 -0.43
C ASN A 316 15.15 4.37 -1.31
N ILE A 317 15.31 4.36 -2.63
CA ILE A 317 14.35 4.91 -3.59
C ILE A 317 12.95 4.31 -3.44
N TYR A 318 12.86 3.03 -3.08
CA TYR A 318 11.60 2.35 -2.80
C TYR A 318 10.77 3.02 -1.70
N ALA A 319 11.42 3.57 -0.67
CA ALA A 319 10.73 4.29 0.41
C ALA A 319 10.10 5.61 -0.07
N PHE A 320 10.57 6.14 -1.21
CA PHE A 320 10.10 7.38 -1.81
C PHE A 320 9.12 7.18 -2.98
N GLU A 321 8.89 5.94 -3.43
CA GLU A 321 8.07 5.61 -4.61
C GLU A 321 6.68 6.29 -4.61
N ASP A 322 6.09 6.44 -3.42
CA ASP A 322 4.76 7.05 -3.23
C ASP A 322 4.81 8.54 -2.79
N VAL A 323 6.00 9.14 -2.76
CA VAL A 323 6.21 10.51 -2.28
C VAL A 323 6.18 11.47 -3.47
N PRO A 324 5.46 12.61 -3.40
CA PRO A 324 5.26 13.51 -4.55
C PRO A 324 6.54 13.94 -5.29
N VAL A 325 7.64 14.17 -4.57
CA VAL A 325 8.94 14.50 -5.18
C VAL A 325 9.46 13.42 -6.14
N ALA A 326 9.39 12.13 -5.77
CA ALA A 326 9.88 11.04 -6.63
C ALA A 326 8.97 10.87 -7.85
N ILE A 327 7.65 10.94 -7.65
CA ILE A 327 6.65 10.90 -8.72
C ILE A 327 6.93 12.02 -9.74
N SER A 328 7.11 13.25 -9.27
CA SER A 328 7.39 14.40 -10.15
C SER A 328 8.71 14.25 -10.90
N LEU A 329 9.77 13.73 -10.27
CA LEU A 329 11.05 13.51 -10.94
C LEU A 329 10.96 12.40 -12.00
N VAL A 330 10.20 11.33 -11.74
CA VAL A 330 9.90 10.29 -12.73
C VAL A 330 9.14 10.86 -13.91
N GLU A 331 8.09 11.66 -13.67
CA GLU A 331 7.32 12.32 -14.74
C GLU A 331 8.20 13.23 -15.61
N GLN A 332 9.15 13.95 -15.01
CA GLN A 332 10.09 14.80 -15.72
C GLN A 332 11.11 14.00 -16.55
N GLU A 333 11.59 12.85 -16.05
CA GLU A 333 12.44 11.94 -16.82
C GLU A 333 11.69 11.32 -18.01
N VAL A 334 10.42 10.94 -17.82
CA VAL A 334 9.55 10.46 -18.90
C VAL A 334 9.34 11.54 -19.95
N GLN A 335 9.05 12.78 -19.52
CA GLN A 335 8.90 13.91 -20.45
C GLN A 335 10.20 14.18 -21.21
N TYR A 336 11.34 14.17 -20.53
CA TYR A 336 12.64 14.33 -21.18
C TYR A 336 12.90 13.26 -22.25
N ALA A 337 12.57 11.99 -21.96
CA ALA A 337 12.72 10.91 -22.91
C ALA A 337 11.86 11.14 -24.16
N VAL A 338 10.60 11.55 -24.00
CA VAL A 338 9.72 11.87 -25.12
C VAL A 338 10.26 13.06 -25.93
N ASP A 339 10.62 14.17 -25.26
CA ASP A 339 11.12 15.38 -25.93
C ASP A 339 12.44 15.14 -26.68
N THR A 340 13.23 14.16 -26.25
CA THR A 340 14.56 13.87 -26.83
C THR A 340 14.50 12.81 -27.94
N TYR A 341 13.63 11.81 -27.81
CA TYR A 341 13.64 10.62 -28.68
C TYR A 341 12.44 10.54 -29.62
N ILE A 342 11.39 11.35 -29.42
CA ILE A 342 10.20 11.35 -30.26
C ILE A 342 10.16 12.63 -31.10
N GLU A 343 10.06 12.46 -32.42
CA GLU A 343 9.94 13.55 -33.38
C GLU A 343 8.54 13.60 -33.97
N ASP A 344 8.11 14.81 -34.37
CA ASP A 344 6.86 15.01 -35.09
C ASP A 344 6.86 14.19 -36.40
N GLY A 345 5.79 13.43 -36.62
CA GLY A 345 5.62 12.59 -37.81
C GLY A 345 6.12 11.15 -37.64
N MET A 346 6.74 10.79 -36.51
CA MET A 346 7.05 9.38 -36.24
C MET A 346 5.78 8.52 -36.22
N ASN A 347 5.82 7.39 -36.92
CA ASN A 347 4.80 6.36 -36.79
C ASN A 347 4.98 5.57 -35.49
N ASP A 348 4.02 4.72 -35.14
CA ASP A 348 4.04 4.03 -33.85
C ASP A 348 5.20 3.03 -33.71
N TYR A 349 5.63 2.37 -34.80
CA TYR A 349 6.86 1.55 -34.77
C TYR A 349 8.07 2.39 -34.36
N GLN A 350 8.26 3.54 -35.00
CA GLN A 350 9.40 4.43 -34.75
C GLN A 350 9.40 4.92 -33.31
N LYS A 351 8.23 5.29 -32.76
CA LYS A 351 8.10 5.68 -31.35
C LYS A 351 8.45 4.53 -30.40
N ILE A 352 7.93 3.32 -30.66
CA ILE A 352 8.24 2.13 -29.84
C ILE A 352 9.76 1.88 -29.85
N LYS A 353 10.39 1.85 -31.03
CA LYS A 353 11.83 1.60 -31.18
C LYS A 353 12.68 2.68 -30.51
N ALA A 354 12.31 3.95 -30.65
CA ALA A 354 13.03 5.07 -30.05
C ALA A 354 12.99 5.01 -28.51
N LEU A 355 11.81 4.79 -27.91
CA LEU A 355 11.67 4.67 -26.46
C LEU A 355 12.29 3.39 -25.90
N TYR A 356 12.20 2.29 -26.65
CA TYR A 356 12.89 1.05 -26.31
C TYR A 356 14.41 1.26 -26.24
N THR A 357 14.96 1.98 -27.23
CA THR A 357 16.39 2.34 -27.25
C THR A 357 16.77 3.23 -26.07
N TYR A 358 15.91 4.19 -25.69
CA TYR A 358 16.13 4.99 -24.49
C TYR A 358 16.22 4.11 -23.24
N VAL A 359 15.23 3.24 -23.02
CA VAL A 359 15.15 2.38 -21.82
C VAL A 359 16.38 1.48 -21.69
N VAL A 360 16.78 0.80 -22.78
CA VAL A 360 17.95 -0.10 -22.81
C VAL A 360 19.27 0.62 -22.48
N ASN A 361 19.36 1.93 -22.72
CA ASN A 361 20.58 2.69 -22.45
C ASN A 361 20.49 3.56 -21.18
N LYS A 362 19.36 3.53 -20.45
CA LYS A 362 19.08 4.49 -19.38
C LYS A 362 19.75 4.12 -18.05
N VAL A 363 19.74 2.84 -17.68
CA VAL A 363 20.20 2.34 -16.39
C VAL A 363 20.88 1.00 -16.59
N ALA A 364 21.71 0.56 -15.65
CA ALA A 364 22.31 -0.78 -15.72
C ALA A 364 21.37 -1.85 -15.15
N TYR A 365 21.22 -2.98 -15.84
CA TYR A 365 20.63 -4.17 -15.23
C TYR A 365 21.52 -4.72 -14.11
N THR A 366 20.88 -5.16 -13.02
CA THR A 366 21.53 -5.92 -11.95
C THR A 366 20.83 -7.27 -11.77
N SER A 367 21.58 -8.34 -11.50
CA SER A 367 21.05 -9.67 -11.19
C SER A 367 20.49 -9.74 -9.75
N GLY A 368 19.70 -8.72 -9.38
CA GLY A 368 19.34 -8.40 -8.00
C GLY A 368 18.60 -9.54 -7.29
N GLU A 369 18.87 -9.67 -5.99
CA GLU A 369 18.06 -10.47 -5.08
C GLU A 369 16.64 -9.87 -5.02
N THR A 370 15.60 -10.71 -5.07
CA THR A 370 14.18 -10.26 -4.96
C THR A 370 13.87 -9.47 -3.68
N SER A 371 14.75 -9.50 -2.68
CA SER A 371 14.63 -8.70 -1.46
C SER A 371 15.19 -7.27 -1.59
N ASP A 372 15.95 -6.95 -2.64
CA ASP A 372 16.51 -5.61 -2.85
C ASP A 372 15.48 -4.68 -3.51
N MET A 373 14.53 -4.23 -2.69
CA MET A 373 13.34 -3.49 -3.12
C MET A 373 13.67 -2.21 -3.92
N LYS A 374 14.88 -1.65 -3.78
CA LYS A 374 15.31 -0.47 -4.52
C LYS A 374 15.33 -0.68 -6.04
N ASN A 375 15.52 -1.92 -6.50
CA ASN A 375 15.51 -2.26 -7.93
C ASN A 375 14.13 -2.71 -8.43
N HIS A 376 13.18 -2.92 -7.52
CA HIS A 376 11.83 -3.47 -7.76
C HIS A 376 10.75 -2.39 -7.63
N CYS A 377 10.94 -1.25 -8.31
CA CYS A 377 9.99 -0.15 -8.33
C CYS A 377 10.06 0.63 -9.65
N ILE A 378 9.10 1.51 -9.93
CA ILE A 378 9.10 2.28 -11.19
C ILE A 378 10.20 3.33 -11.15
N SER A 379 10.48 3.91 -9.99
CA SER A 379 11.50 4.95 -9.86
C SER A 379 12.92 4.43 -10.12
N SER A 380 13.19 3.12 -10.02
CA SER A 380 14.54 2.55 -10.17
C SER A 380 15.13 2.74 -11.57
N ILE A 381 14.33 2.60 -12.64
CA ILE A 381 14.78 2.81 -14.03
C ILE A 381 15.04 4.28 -14.35
N PHE A 382 14.34 5.22 -13.70
CA PHE A 382 14.46 6.65 -14.01
C PHE A 382 15.46 7.39 -13.12
N LEU A 383 15.48 7.04 -11.83
CA LEU A 383 16.27 7.73 -10.82
C LEU A 383 17.30 6.79 -10.15
N GLY A 384 17.17 5.47 -10.22
CA GLY A 384 18.19 4.55 -9.69
C GLY A 384 19.47 4.48 -10.52
N ASP A 385 20.50 3.85 -9.97
CA ASP A 385 21.72 3.49 -10.72
C ASP A 385 21.61 2.10 -11.36
N THR A 386 20.75 1.24 -10.80
CA THR A 386 20.48 -0.11 -11.28
C THR A 386 18.97 -0.42 -11.23
N THR A 387 18.54 -1.38 -12.05
CA THR A 387 17.19 -1.92 -11.99
C THR A 387 17.15 -3.42 -12.35
N VAL A 388 16.00 -4.05 -12.12
CA VAL A 388 15.69 -5.40 -12.62
C VAL A 388 14.60 -5.37 -13.69
N CYS A 389 14.19 -6.55 -14.18
CA CYS A 389 13.14 -6.72 -15.20
C CYS A 389 11.83 -6.00 -14.87
N GLU A 390 11.47 -5.93 -13.59
CA GLU A 390 10.29 -5.19 -13.14
C GLU A 390 10.40 -3.70 -13.47
N GLY A 391 11.46 -3.00 -13.03
CA GLY A 391 11.61 -1.57 -13.37
C GLY A 391 11.70 -1.32 -14.88
N TYR A 392 12.34 -2.20 -15.64
CA TYR A 392 12.37 -2.15 -17.11
C TYR A 392 10.97 -2.22 -17.74
N ALA A 393 10.19 -3.23 -17.37
CA ALA A 393 8.85 -3.44 -17.88
C ALA A 393 7.89 -2.29 -17.51
N LEU A 394 7.92 -1.88 -16.24
CA LEU A 394 7.07 -0.79 -15.76
C LEU A 394 7.45 0.56 -16.39
N GLY A 395 8.75 0.85 -16.52
CA GLY A 395 9.26 2.08 -17.15
C GLY A 395 8.94 2.18 -18.63
N MET A 396 9.13 1.08 -19.37
CA MET A 396 8.77 1.02 -20.79
C MET A 396 7.26 1.22 -20.99
N SER A 397 6.45 0.55 -20.16
CA SER A 397 5.00 0.72 -20.17
C SER A 397 4.59 2.18 -19.92
N LEU A 398 5.25 2.86 -18.97
CA LEU A 398 4.98 4.25 -18.65
C LEU A 398 5.32 5.22 -19.80
N LEU A 399 6.43 4.97 -20.51
CA LEU A 399 6.84 5.74 -21.68
C LEU A 399 5.89 5.54 -22.87
N LEU A 400 5.45 4.30 -23.10
CA LEU A 400 4.49 3.98 -24.16
C LEU A 400 3.11 4.62 -23.88
N ASP A 401 2.65 4.59 -22.63
CA ASP A 401 1.43 5.29 -22.22
C ASP A 401 1.52 6.79 -22.53
N LYS A 402 2.68 7.40 -22.27
CA LYS A 402 2.90 8.84 -22.49
C LYS A 402 2.76 9.26 -23.97
N VAL A 403 3.09 8.37 -24.90
CA VAL A 403 2.97 8.61 -26.36
C VAL A 403 1.71 8.01 -26.98
N GLY A 404 0.80 7.47 -26.15
CA GLY A 404 -0.50 6.94 -26.58
C GLY A 404 -0.44 5.54 -27.21
N ILE A 405 0.62 4.77 -26.96
CA ILE A 405 0.78 3.42 -27.50
C ILE A 405 0.20 2.40 -26.52
N THR A 406 -0.83 1.68 -26.97
CA THR A 406 -1.49 0.63 -26.19
C THR A 406 -0.49 -0.48 -25.84
N ASN A 407 -0.37 -0.77 -24.55
CA ASN A 407 0.58 -1.75 -24.03
C ASN A 407 0.09 -2.37 -22.72
N CYS A 408 0.70 -3.49 -22.34
CA CYS A 408 0.43 -4.18 -21.10
C CYS A 408 1.72 -4.82 -20.56
N PRO A 409 2.19 -4.47 -19.36
CA PRO A 409 3.30 -5.14 -18.72
C PRO A 409 2.85 -6.47 -18.12
N VAL A 410 3.62 -7.51 -18.40
CA VAL A 410 3.31 -8.91 -18.09
C VAL A 410 4.46 -9.57 -17.36
N SER A 411 4.19 -10.69 -16.71
CA SER A 411 5.21 -11.48 -16.03
C SER A 411 5.00 -12.98 -16.23
N GLY A 412 6.11 -13.70 -16.21
CA GLY A 412 6.19 -15.15 -16.29
C GLY A 412 7.04 -15.66 -15.14
N SER A 413 6.41 -16.01 -14.01
CA SER A 413 6.98 -16.55 -12.76
C SER A 413 8.18 -15.84 -12.14
N ASN A 414 9.29 -15.67 -12.87
CA ASN A 414 10.56 -15.08 -12.43
C ASN A 414 11.04 -13.91 -13.31
N HIS A 415 10.28 -13.52 -14.34
CA HIS A 415 10.67 -12.46 -15.29
C HIS A 415 9.49 -11.57 -15.69
N ALA A 416 9.76 -10.31 -16.04
CA ALA A 416 8.76 -9.30 -16.40
C ALA A 416 9.16 -8.54 -17.67
N TRP A 417 8.19 -8.25 -18.54
CA TRP A 417 8.36 -7.58 -19.83
C TRP A 417 7.08 -6.88 -20.27
N VAL A 418 7.00 -6.40 -21.52
CA VAL A 418 5.84 -5.66 -22.02
C VAL A 418 5.29 -6.31 -23.29
N VAL A 419 3.96 -6.38 -23.40
CA VAL A 419 3.28 -6.60 -24.67
C VAL A 419 2.74 -5.27 -25.19
N VAL A 420 2.89 -5.02 -26.48
CA VAL A 420 2.53 -3.76 -27.15
C VAL A 420 1.63 -4.04 -28.34
N GLN A 421 0.66 -3.17 -28.59
CA GLN A 421 -0.21 -3.25 -29.75
C GLN A 421 0.29 -2.33 -30.87
N LEU A 422 0.58 -2.89 -32.04
CA LEU A 422 1.03 -2.17 -33.23
C LEU A 422 0.22 -2.62 -34.44
N ASN A 423 -0.36 -1.69 -35.20
CA ASN A 423 -1.30 -1.98 -36.30
C ASN A 423 -2.45 -2.95 -35.91
N GLY A 424 -2.88 -2.93 -34.64
CA GLY A 424 -3.92 -3.84 -34.12
C GLY A 424 -3.42 -5.21 -33.64
N ILE A 425 -2.14 -5.52 -33.85
CA ILE A 425 -1.51 -6.79 -33.51
C ILE A 425 -0.76 -6.67 -32.19
N TRP A 426 -0.89 -7.68 -31.32
CA TRP A 426 -0.16 -7.75 -30.06
C TRP A 426 1.17 -8.47 -30.24
N LEU A 427 2.23 -7.83 -29.78
CA LEU A 427 3.61 -8.32 -29.88
C LEU A 427 4.33 -8.13 -28.55
N GLU A 428 5.32 -8.96 -28.29
CA GLU A 428 6.15 -8.93 -27.10
C GLU A 428 7.40 -8.07 -27.34
N ILE A 429 7.74 -7.24 -26.35
CA ILE A 429 9.01 -6.50 -26.27
C ILE A 429 9.61 -6.73 -24.88
N ASP A 430 10.90 -7.01 -24.81
CA ASP A 430 11.62 -7.15 -23.53
C ASP A 430 12.92 -6.35 -23.55
N PRO A 431 12.92 -5.12 -23.01
CA PRO A 431 14.13 -4.31 -22.92
C PRO A 431 15.15 -4.82 -21.90
N THR A 432 14.76 -5.73 -20.99
CA THR A 432 15.67 -6.26 -19.98
C THR A 432 16.72 -7.17 -20.60
N TRP A 433 16.29 -8.11 -21.44
CA TRP A 433 17.19 -9.11 -22.03
C TRP A 433 17.96 -8.59 -23.25
N ASP A 434 17.52 -7.46 -23.82
CA ASP A 434 18.28 -6.70 -24.82
C ASP A 434 19.19 -5.61 -24.19
N ASP A 435 19.35 -5.56 -22.85
CA ASP A 435 20.33 -4.73 -22.12
C ASP A 435 21.79 -5.21 -22.30
N CYS A 436 22.19 -5.38 -23.55
CA CYS A 436 23.52 -5.82 -23.98
C CYS A 436 24.20 -4.79 -24.91
N GLY A 437 23.94 -3.50 -24.71
CA GLY A 437 24.58 -2.41 -25.45
C GLY A 437 24.07 -2.25 -26.90
N SER A 438 24.97 -2.24 -27.88
CA SER A 438 24.71 -1.82 -29.29
C SER A 438 23.75 -2.71 -30.10
N TYR A 439 23.12 -3.71 -29.49
CA TYR A 439 22.18 -4.66 -30.11
C TYR A 439 20.73 -4.48 -29.62
N ALA A 440 20.40 -3.33 -29.03
CA ALA A 440 19.06 -3.04 -28.52
C ALA A 440 17.96 -3.34 -29.57
N GLY A 441 17.13 -4.34 -29.29
CA GLY A 441 15.97 -4.70 -30.08
C GLY A 441 16.29 -5.53 -31.34
N THR A 442 17.26 -6.43 -31.27
CA THR A 442 17.53 -7.43 -32.31
C THR A 442 16.96 -8.80 -31.99
N THR A 443 16.75 -9.12 -30.71
CA THR A 443 16.36 -10.47 -30.27
C THR A 443 14.98 -10.48 -29.64
N TYR A 444 14.69 -9.48 -28.79
CA TYR A 444 13.50 -9.45 -27.95
C TYR A 444 12.56 -8.26 -28.28
N PHE A 445 12.50 -7.90 -29.56
CA PHE A 445 11.71 -6.76 -30.04
C PHE A 445 10.67 -7.18 -31.08
N LEU A 446 9.41 -6.82 -30.82
CA LEU A 446 8.25 -7.03 -31.69
C LEU A 446 8.09 -8.49 -32.13
N LYS A 447 8.11 -9.38 -31.14
CA LYS A 447 8.04 -10.83 -31.33
C LYS A 447 6.66 -11.39 -31.03
N THR A 448 6.32 -12.49 -31.68
CA THR A 448 5.13 -13.28 -31.37
C THR A 448 5.41 -14.22 -30.19
N ALA A 449 4.36 -14.72 -29.56
CA ALA A 449 4.43 -15.72 -28.50
C ALA A 449 5.14 -17.01 -28.97
N GLN A 450 4.97 -17.39 -30.24
CA GLN A 450 5.67 -18.53 -30.82
C GLN A 450 7.18 -18.26 -30.90
N GLU A 451 7.59 -17.09 -31.41
CA GLU A 451 9.00 -16.71 -31.48
C GLU A 451 9.64 -16.68 -30.08
N TYR A 452 8.92 -16.13 -29.09
CA TYR A 452 9.35 -16.10 -27.70
C TYR A 452 9.42 -17.48 -27.05
N SER A 453 8.49 -18.39 -27.32
CA SER A 453 8.38 -19.69 -26.63
C SER A 453 9.66 -20.54 -26.66
N SER A 454 10.52 -20.31 -27.65
CA SER A 454 11.80 -21.01 -27.83
C SER A 454 12.94 -20.46 -26.97
N ILE A 455 12.84 -19.20 -26.54
CA ILE A 455 13.92 -18.44 -25.91
C ILE A 455 13.49 -17.73 -24.62
N HIS A 456 12.21 -17.75 -24.27
CA HIS A 456 11.59 -16.91 -23.23
C HIS A 456 10.44 -17.65 -22.52
N PRO A 457 10.22 -17.43 -21.20
CA PRO A 457 9.07 -18.02 -20.49
C PRO A 457 7.74 -17.50 -21.04
N ALA A 458 6.70 -18.32 -20.98
CA ALA A 458 5.32 -17.88 -21.23
C ALA A 458 4.85 -16.95 -20.10
N TYR A 459 4.16 -15.86 -20.44
CA TYR A 459 3.52 -15.02 -19.44
C TYR A 459 2.25 -15.68 -18.92
N VAL A 460 2.01 -15.52 -17.62
CA VAL A 460 0.85 -16.12 -16.93
C VAL A 460 0.03 -15.10 -16.18
N ASP A 461 0.60 -13.93 -15.87
CA ASP A 461 -0.01 -12.90 -15.02
C ASP A 461 0.43 -11.48 -15.43
N LEU A 462 -0.32 -10.48 -15.01
CA LEU A 462 0.09 -9.08 -15.06
C LEU A 462 1.25 -8.82 -14.10
N CYS A 463 2.23 -8.02 -14.54
CA CYS A 463 3.23 -7.50 -13.62
C CYS A 463 2.58 -6.44 -12.72
N ASN A 464 2.28 -6.82 -11.47
CA ASN A 464 1.78 -5.95 -10.40
C ASN A 464 0.40 -5.29 -10.65
N ASN A 465 -0.60 -5.60 -9.80
CA ASN A 465 -1.93 -4.97 -9.85
C ASN A 465 -1.95 -3.47 -9.45
N SER A 466 -0.79 -2.88 -9.14
CA SER A 466 -0.66 -1.52 -8.58
C SER A 466 -0.24 -0.45 -9.61
N PHE A 467 -0.54 -0.67 -10.90
CA PHE A 467 -0.45 0.34 -11.98
C PHE A 467 -1.31 1.60 -11.77
N THR A 468 -1.84 1.81 -10.57
CA THR A 468 -2.86 2.80 -10.26
C THR A 468 -2.28 4.16 -9.90
N LYS A 469 -0.96 4.31 -9.78
CA LYS A 469 -0.32 5.52 -9.23
C LYS A 469 0.35 6.43 -10.25
N TYR A 470 0.92 5.86 -11.32
CA TYR A 470 1.42 6.62 -12.47
C TYR A 470 0.38 6.49 -13.58
N SER A 471 -0.34 7.56 -13.87
CA SER A 471 -1.40 7.53 -14.88
C SER A 471 -1.16 8.58 -15.96
N PHE A 472 -0.63 8.16 -17.10
CA PHE A 472 -0.75 8.92 -18.36
C PHE A 472 -2.06 8.59 -19.11
N GLY A 473 -3.10 8.14 -18.38
CA GLY A 473 -4.47 8.06 -18.90
C GLY A 473 -4.90 6.72 -19.51
N VAL A 474 -4.10 5.64 -19.42
CA VAL A 474 -4.51 4.31 -19.93
C VAL A 474 -5.25 3.53 -18.85
N ASN A 475 -6.54 3.23 -19.09
CA ASN A 475 -7.29 2.34 -18.22
C ASN A 475 -6.86 0.88 -18.45
N LYS A 476 -5.94 0.39 -17.63
CA LYS A 476 -5.42 -0.98 -17.69
C LYS A 476 -6.34 -2.01 -16.98
N SER A 477 -7.47 -1.59 -16.42
CA SER A 477 -8.40 -2.50 -15.70
C SER A 477 -8.99 -3.57 -16.61
N MET A 478 -9.01 -3.34 -17.93
CA MET A 478 -9.49 -4.30 -18.92
C MET A 478 -8.60 -5.54 -19.06
N TYR A 479 -7.32 -5.45 -18.70
CA TYR A 479 -6.34 -6.54 -18.84
C TYR A 479 -6.20 -7.42 -17.59
N ALA A 480 -6.87 -7.07 -16.48
CA ALA A 480 -6.88 -7.84 -15.23
C ALA A 480 -7.61 -9.19 -15.34
N VAL A 481 -8.32 -9.42 -16.44
CA VAL A 481 -9.16 -10.61 -16.67
C VAL A 481 -8.86 -11.31 -18.00
N ASN A 482 -8.35 -10.58 -19.01
CA ASN A 482 -7.96 -11.12 -20.31
C ASN A 482 -6.60 -10.54 -20.69
N LEU A 483 -5.54 -11.35 -20.57
CA LEU A 483 -4.23 -10.97 -21.06
C LEU A 483 -4.27 -10.93 -22.59
N PRO A 484 -3.63 -9.94 -23.23
CA PRO A 484 -3.45 -9.96 -24.69
C PRO A 484 -2.79 -11.26 -25.14
N ILE A 485 -3.10 -11.71 -26.37
CA ILE A 485 -2.51 -12.92 -26.97
C ILE A 485 -1.64 -12.47 -28.15
N CYS A 486 -0.38 -12.89 -28.17
CA CYS A 486 0.60 -12.53 -29.21
C CYS A 486 0.78 -13.66 -30.25
N ASP A 487 -0.30 -14.29 -30.73
CA ASP A 487 -0.27 -15.53 -31.55
C ASP A 487 -0.30 -15.29 -33.07
N THR A 488 -0.12 -14.05 -33.51
CA THR A 488 -0.11 -13.68 -34.94
C THR A 488 1.06 -14.32 -35.68
N ILE A 489 0.87 -14.64 -36.96
CA ILE A 489 1.92 -15.15 -37.86
C ILE A 489 2.47 -13.99 -38.68
N ILE A 490 3.79 -13.85 -38.69
CA ILE A 490 4.48 -12.76 -39.38
C ILE A 490 4.65 -13.14 -40.85
N GLY A 491 4.29 -12.22 -41.74
CA GLY A 491 4.19 -12.48 -43.17
C GLY A 491 2.84 -13.02 -43.64
N ASP A 492 1.90 -13.35 -42.74
CA ASP A 492 0.51 -13.69 -43.08
C ASP A 492 -0.27 -12.40 -43.37
N LEU A 493 -0.17 -11.91 -44.60
CA LEU A 493 -0.69 -10.60 -45.00
C LEU A 493 -2.16 -10.65 -45.40
N ASN A 494 -2.68 -11.85 -45.69
CA ASN A 494 -4.09 -12.04 -46.00
C ASN A 494 -4.94 -12.47 -44.79
N HIS A 495 -4.28 -12.74 -43.65
CA HIS A 495 -4.87 -13.14 -42.37
C HIS A 495 -5.64 -14.48 -42.43
N ASP A 496 -5.18 -15.43 -43.25
CA ASP A 496 -5.79 -16.76 -43.35
C ASP A 496 -5.14 -17.81 -42.43
N GLY A 497 -4.02 -17.46 -41.80
CA GLY A 497 -3.27 -18.32 -40.88
C GLY A 497 -2.24 -19.22 -41.55
N GLU A 498 -2.03 -19.12 -42.86
CA GLU A 498 -1.05 -19.91 -43.61
C GLU A 498 -0.14 -19.00 -44.46
N LEU A 499 1.17 -19.27 -44.46
CA LEU A 499 2.10 -18.55 -45.35
C LEU A 499 2.06 -19.18 -46.75
N THR A 500 1.53 -18.46 -47.72
CA THR A 500 1.33 -18.96 -49.08
C THR A 500 1.84 -18.01 -50.17
N GLN A 501 1.75 -18.42 -51.43
CA GLN A 501 2.03 -17.54 -52.57
C GLN A 501 1.10 -16.31 -52.61
N TYR A 502 -0.07 -16.36 -51.96
CA TYR A 502 -0.95 -15.21 -51.91
C TYR A 502 -0.35 -14.09 -51.05
N ASP A 503 0.27 -14.44 -49.93
CA ASP A 503 1.00 -13.50 -49.06
C ASP A 503 2.19 -12.88 -49.77
N LEU A 504 2.92 -13.65 -50.58
CA LEU A 504 3.98 -13.10 -51.43
C LEU A 504 3.47 -12.04 -52.42
N ASN A 505 2.27 -12.23 -52.97
CA ASN A 505 1.68 -11.23 -53.85
C ASN A 505 1.32 -9.95 -53.06
N CYS A 506 0.74 -10.10 -51.87
CA CYS A 506 0.45 -9.00 -50.96
C CYS A 506 1.73 -8.27 -50.53
N MET A 507 2.81 -9.00 -50.23
CA MET A 507 4.10 -8.44 -49.84
C MET A 507 4.68 -7.55 -50.93
N ALA A 508 4.53 -7.92 -52.20
CA ALA A 508 4.95 -7.06 -53.32
C ALA A 508 4.15 -5.74 -53.39
N ASP A 509 2.88 -5.73 -52.97
CA ASP A 509 2.09 -4.51 -52.82
C ASP A 509 2.54 -3.70 -51.60
N GLU A 510 2.84 -4.34 -50.48
CA GLU A 510 3.36 -3.71 -49.24
C GLU A 510 4.69 -2.99 -49.47
N VAL A 511 5.66 -3.63 -50.14
CA VAL A 511 6.94 -3.02 -50.52
C VAL A 511 6.74 -1.77 -51.37
N ARG A 512 5.81 -1.82 -52.33
CA ARG A 512 5.47 -0.65 -53.16
C ARG A 512 4.77 0.45 -52.35
N GLY A 513 3.83 0.06 -51.49
CA GLY A 513 3.10 0.97 -50.60
C GLY A 513 4.03 1.71 -49.66
N TYR A 514 4.94 0.99 -49.00
CA TYR A 514 5.93 1.58 -48.10
C TYR A 514 6.89 2.52 -48.83
N ALA A 515 7.37 2.15 -50.01
CA ALA A 515 8.22 3.03 -50.84
C ALA A 515 7.52 4.34 -51.23
N MET A 516 6.19 4.34 -51.37
CA MET A 516 5.41 5.53 -51.75
C MET A 516 4.96 6.37 -50.55
N TYR A 517 4.58 5.74 -49.45
CA TYR A 517 3.81 6.38 -48.37
C TYR A 517 4.46 6.31 -46.98
N SER A 518 5.69 5.76 -46.85
CA SER A 518 6.39 5.68 -45.55
C SER A 518 6.60 7.06 -44.89
N ILE A 519 6.85 8.10 -45.69
CA ILE A 519 6.96 9.49 -45.20
C ILE A 519 5.63 10.05 -44.65
N GLU A 520 4.50 9.42 -45.00
CA GLU A 520 3.16 9.74 -44.49
C GLU A 520 2.80 8.86 -43.28
N GLY A 521 3.76 8.08 -42.76
CA GLY A 521 3.60 7.21 -41.60
C GLY A 521 3.10 5.80 -41.93
N TYR A 522 3.04 5.41 -43.21
CA TYR A 522 2.66 4.06 -43.60
C TYR A 522 3.64 3.01 -43.06
N TYR A 523 3.12 2.06 -42.30
CA TYR A 523 3.87 0.92 -41.78
C TYR A 523 2.92 -0.23 -41.47
N ASN A 524 3.30 -1.45 -41.87
CA ASN A 524 2.60 -2.69 -41.61
C ASN A 524 3.57 -3.70 -40.96
N VAL A 525 3.37 -3.98 -39.67
CA VAL A 525 4.27 -4.88 -38.91
C VAL A 525 4.32 -6.32 -39.43
N LEU A 526 3.28 -6.79 -40.14
CA LEU A 526 3.29 -8.12 -40.74
C LEU A 526 4.20 -8.22 -41.95
N ALA A 527 4.43 -7.08 -42.62
CA ALA A 527 5.24 -7.01 -43.83
C ALA A 527 6.72 -6.73 -43.56
N ASP A 528 7.06 -6.17 -42.40
CA ASP A 528 8.45 -5.97 -41.96
C ASP A 528 8.97 -7.26 -41.31
N MET A 529 9.38 -8.23 -42.11
CA MET A 529 9.75 -9.58 -41.68
C MET A 529 10.95 -9.58 -40.73
N ASN A 530 11.90 -8.66 -40.90
CA ASN A 530 13.13 -8.60 -40.12
C ASN A 530 13.10 -7.62 -38.93
N ARG A 531 12.03 -6.82 -38.80
CA ARG A 531 11.80 -5.80 -37.75
C ARG A 531 12.76 -4.63 -37.78
N ASP A 532 13.36 -4.33 -38.93
CA ASP A 532 14.29 -3.23 -39.09
C ASP A 532 13.61 -1.87 -39.30
N GLY A 533 12.28 -1.86 -39.46
CA GLY A 533 11.46 -0.67 -39.63
C GLY A 533 11.22 -0.27 -41.08
N ALA A 534 11.80 -0.98 -42.04
CA ALA A 534 11.60 -0.80 -43.46
C ALA A 534 10.92 -2.02 -44.08
N ILE A 535 9.95 -1.79 -44.97
CA ILE A 535 9.33 -2.87 -45.76
C ILE A 535 9.92 -2.82 -47.15
N ASN A 536 10.76 -3.80 -47.47
CA ASN A 536 11.59 -3.78 -48.67
C ASN A 536 11.82 -5.19 -49.28
N THR A 537 12.75 -5.28 -50.23
CA THR A 537 13.02 -6.55 -50.94
C THR A 537 13.60 -7.63 -50.03
N ASP A 538 14.30 -7.26 -48.95
CA ASP A 538 14.81 -8.22 -47.98
C ASP A 538 13.65 -8.93 -47.26
N ASP A 539 12.59 -8.21 -46.90
CA ASP A 539 11.38 -8.80 -46.32
C ASP A 539 10.66 -9.74 -47.29
N TYR A 540 10.56 -9.33 -48.55
CA TYR A 540 10.02 -10.20 -49.60
C TYR A 540 10.80 -11.51 -49.72
N ASN A 541 12.13 -11.44 -49.71
CA ASN A 541 12.99 -12.62 -49.80
C ASN A 541 12.85 -13.52 -48.57
N LEU A 542 12.76 -12.94 -47.37
CA LEU A 542 12.54 -13.68 -46.13
C LEU A 542 11.20 -14.43 -46.14
N LEU A 543 10.12 -13.78 -46.61
CA LEU A 543 8.84 -14.46 -46.78
C LEU A 543 8.91 -15.54 -47.87
N TYR A 544 9.64 -15.28 -48.96
CA TYR A 544 9.80 -16.24 -50.05
C TYR A 544 10.44 -17.54 -49.58
N ASP A 545 11.50 -17.43 -48.78
CA ASP A 545 12.21 -18.58 -48.19
C ASP A 545 11.36 -19.37 -47.18
N LEU A 546 10.28 -18.79 -46.64
CA LEU A 546 9.34 -19.49 -45.75
C LEU A 546 8.22 -20.20 -46.53
N VAL A 547 7.84 -19.67 -47.70
CA VAL A 547 6.78 -20.23 -48.56
C VAL A 547 7.31 -21.38 -49.43
N TYR A 548 8.58 -21.34 -49.83
CA TYR A 548 9.22 -22.29 -50.76
C TYR A 548 10.44 -22.97 -50.16
#